data_AF-A0A8S2IZG4-F1
#
_entry.id   AF-A0A8S2IZG4-F1
#
_cell.length_a   1.000
_cell.length_b   1.000
_cell.length_c   1.000
_cell.angle_alpha   90.00
_cell.angle_beta   90.00
_cell.angle_gamma   90.00
#
_symmetry.space_group_name_H-M   'P 1'
#
loop_
_entity.id
_entity.type
_entity.pdbx_description
1 polymer ?
#
loop_
_entity_poly.entity_id
_entity_poly.type
_entity_poly.pdbx_seq_one_letter_code
_entity_poly.pdbx_strand_id
1 'polypeptide(L)'
;RVVVVKHLSSGLLLVTGPYKLNGVKLSRVNQIYVIATSTKLDVSAGKFDAYDDKFFKRVRPAKKDAEKDIFDSKKEKPKLSEERTQAQSTVDTVVLAAIKANADSRVLRRYLKSRFQLWNGVLPHKLKF
;
A
#
# COMPACT_ATOMS: atom_id res chain seq x y z
N ARG A 1 -7.23 -4.50 3.66
CA ARG A 1 -7.97 -3.71 2.65
C ARG A 1 -7.24 -2.40 2.43
N VAL A 2 -7.27 -1.86 1.23
CA VAL A 2 -6.38 -0.81 0.78
C VAL A 2 -7.06 0.05 -0.28
N VAL A 3 -6.56 1.27 -0.48
CA VAL A 3 -7.05 2.23 -1.46
C VAL A 3 -6.06 2.29 -2.62
N VAL A 4 -6.58 2.14 -3.84
CA VAL A 4 -5.81 2.33 -5.07
C VAL A 4 -5.75 3.83 -5.36
N VAL A 5 -4.55 4.33 -5.63
CA VAL A 5 -4.28 5.77 -5.76
C VAL A 5 -3.99 6.14 -7.20
N LYS A 6 -3.14 5.35 -7.88
CA LYS A 6 -2.69 5.61 -9.24
C LYS A 6 -2.39 4.29 -9.95
N HIS A 7 -2.63 4.25 -11.26
CA HIS A 7 -2.13 3.20 -12.14
C HIS A 7 -0.76 3.63 -12.69
N LEU A 8 0.26 2.79 -12.53
CA LEU A 8 1.62 3.07 -12.98
C LEU A 8 1.81 2.67 -14.45
N SER A 9 2.80 3.27 -15.12
CA SER A 9 3.12 2.94 -16.51
C SER A 9 3.59 1.50 -16.71
N SER A 10 4.10 0.85 -15.66
CA SER A 10 4.42 -0.59 -15.64
C SER A 10 3.21 -1.53 -15.64
N GLY A 11 1.97 -1.01 -15.51
CA GLY A 11 0.77 -1.83 -15.33
C GLY A 11 0.51 -2.26 -13.88
N LEU A 12 1.33 -1.80 -12.93
CA LEU A 12 1.13 -2.03 -11.50
C LEU A 12 0.23 -0.96 -10.89
N LEU A 13 -0.47 -1.32 -9.83
CA LEU A 13 -1.28 -0.40 -9.04
C LEU A 13 -0.44 0.18 -7.90
N LEU A 14 -0.44 1.51 -7.78
CA LEU A 14 0.02 2.19 -6.59
C LEU A 14 -1.08 2.16 -5.54
N VAL A 15 -0.77 1.56 -4.40
CA VAL A 15 -1.74 1.25 -3.36
C VAL A 15 -1.25 1.82 -2.04
N THR A 16 -2.16 2.44 -1.29
CA THR A 16 -1.93 2.84 0.09
C THR A 16 -3.07 2.37 0.97
N GLY A 17 -2.73 1.89 2.15
CA GLY A 17 -3.68 1.80 3.24
C GLY A 17 -3.23 2.83 4.24
N PRO A 18 -4.07 3.79 4.68
CA PRO A 18 -3.61 4.81 5.60
C PRO A 18 -2.86 4.14 6.75
N TYR A 19 -1.54 4.38 6.88
CA TYR A 19 -0.66 3.52 7.67
C TYR A 19 -1.09 3.52 9.14
N LYS A 20 -1.62 4.66 9.59
CA LYS A 20 -2.23 4.85 10.92
C LYS A 20 -3.45 3.95 11.19
N LEU A 21 -4.18 3.52 10.15
CA LEU A 21 -5.39 2.70 10.28
C LEU A 21 -5.12 1.20 10.21
N ASN A 22 -4.32 0.76 9.23
CA ASN A 22 -4.16 -0.66 8.92
C ASN A 22 -2.70 -1.13 8.80
N GLY A 23 -1.72 -0.24 9.00
CA GLY A 23 -0.29 -0.57 8.95
C GLY A 23 0.25 -0.94 7.56
N VAL A 24 -0.52 -0.73 6.49
CA VAL A 24 -0.08 -1.02 5.12
C VAL A 24 0.70 0.17 4.59
N LYS A 25 1.92 -0.05 4.08
CA LYS A 25 2.74 1.02 3.50
C LYS A 25 2.34 1.27 2.05
N LEU A 26 2.65 2.45 1.54
CA LEU A 26 2.61 2.79 0.13
C LEU A 26 3.45 1.78 -0.64
N SER A 27 2.79 1.01 -1.50
CA SER A 27 3.36 -0.16 -2.16
C SER A 27 2.80 -0.31 -3.58
N ARG A 28 3.55 -0.99 -4.43
CA ARG A 28 3.09 -1.39 -5.77
C ARG A 28 2.55 -2.81 -5.71
N VAL A 29 1.39 -3.05 -6.31
CA VAL A 29 0.72 -4.36 -6.33
C VAL A 29 0.26 -4.67 -7.75
N ASN A 30 0.42 -5.93 -8.17
CA ASN A 30 -0.13 -6.39 -9.45
C ASN A 30 -1.66 -6.51 -9.34
N GLN A 31 -2.38 -6.01 -10.35
CA GLN A 31 -3.83 -6.04 -10.44
C GLN A 31 -4.46 -7.44 -10.22
N ILE A 32 -3.77 -8.52 -10.61
CA ILE A 32 -4.26 -9.91 -10.45
C ILE A 32 -4.46 -10.28 -8.97
N TYR A 33 -3.70 -9.65 -8.05
CA TYR A 33 -3.80 -9.91 -6.62
C TYR A 33 -4.83 -9.04 -5.90
N VAL A 34 -5.58 -8.22 -6.64
CA VAL A 34 -6.54 -7.26 -6.07
C VAL A 34 -7.94 -7.65 -6.48
N ILE A 35 -8.84 -7.73 -5.50
CA ILE A 35 -10.27 -7.78 -5.73
C ILE A 35 -10.79 -6.34 -5.62
N ALA A 36 -11.27 -5.79 -6.73
CA ALA A 36 -11.87 -4.46 -6.74
C ALA A 36 -13.24 -4.52 -6.05
N THR A 37 -13.41 -3.72 -5.00
CA THR A 37 -14.69 -3.59 -4.32
C THR A 37 -15.50 -2.43 -4.90
N SER A 38 -16.82 -2.47 -4.74
CA SER A 38 -17.78 -1.45 -5.18
C SER A 38 -17.59 -0.06 -4.54
N THR A 39 -16.90 0.02 -3.40
CA THR A 39 -16.61 1.26 -2.68
C THR A 39 -15.64 2.15 -3.46
N LYS A 40 -16.07 3.37 -3.81
CA LYS A 40 -15.24 4.38 -4.48
C LYS A 40 -14.90 5.51 -3.52
N LEU A 41 -13.67 5.99 -3.60
CA LEU A 41 -13.20 7.17 -2.88
C LEU A 41 -12.64 8.14 -3.91
N ASP A 42 -13.06 9.41 -3.83
CA ASP A 42 -12.45 10.44 -4.65
C ASP A 42 -11.12 10.88 -4.01
N VAL A 43 -10.04 10.64 -4.76
CA VAL A 43 -8.66 10.95 -4.35
C VAL A 43 -8.02 11.98 -5.28
N SER A 44 -8.80 12.62 -6.15
CA SER A 44 -8.35 13.56 -7.18
C SER A 44 -7.58 14.77 -6.64
N ALA A 45 -7.81 15.14 -5.37
CA ALA A 45 -7.11 16.24 -4.70
C ALA A 45 -5.61 15.95 -4.43
N GLY A 46 -5.16 14.70 -4.57
CA GLY A 46 -3.78 14.32 -4.33
C GLY A 46 -2.87 14.41 -5.55
N LYS A 47 -1.68 14.98 -5.38
CA LYS A 47 -0.61 14.91 -6.38
C LYS A 47 0.17 13.61 -6.19
N PHE A 48 0.04 12.67 -7.12
CA PHE A 48 0.70 11.36 -7.05
C PHE A 48 1.76 11.14 -8.13
N ASP A 49 2.13 12.18 -8.87
CA ASP A 49 3.04 12.08 -10.02
C ASP A 49 4.49 11.86 -9.64
N ALA A 50 4.88 12.22 -8.42
CA ALA A 50 6.22 11.95 -7.92
C ALA A 50 6.48 10.44 -7.65
N TYR A 51 5.45 9.60 -7.58
CA TYR A 51 5.55 8.21 -7.12
C TYR A 51 5.52 7.20 -8.27
N ASP A 52 6.60 7.17 -9.05
CA ASP A 52 6.76 6.22 -10.17
C ASP A 52 7.54 4.95 -9.78
N ASP A 53 7.63 4.00 -10.71
CA ASP A 53 8.34 2.73 -10.51
C ASP A 53 9.81 2.88 -10.09
N LYS A 54 10.45 3.98 -10.52
CA LYS A 54 11.83 4.34 -10.15
C LYS A 54 11.95 4.65 -8.66
N PHE A 55 10.97 5.34 -8.09
CA PHE A 55 10.90 5.65 -6.66
C PHE A 55 10.94 4.36 -5.83
N PHE A 56 10.29 3.30 -6.31
CA PHE A 56 10.19 2.00 -5.63
C PHE A 56 11.39 1.05 -5.84
N LYS A 57 12.40 1.44 -6.63
CA LYS A 57 13.54 0.57 -6.92
C LYS A 57 14.39 0.36 -5.66
N ARG A 58 14.64 -0.90 -5.32
CA ARG A 58 15.49 -1.26 -4.19
C ARG A 58 16.96 -0.94 -4.51
N VAL A 59 17.63 -0.22 -3.61
CA VAL A 59 19.08 -0.06 -3.66
C VAL A 59 19.72 -1.43 -3.42
N ARG A 60 20.49 -1.93 -4.38
CA ARG A 60 21.22 -3.19 -4.24
C ARG A 60 22.53 -2.90 -3.49
N PRO A 61 22.87 -3.64 -2.42
CA PRO A 61 24.19 -3.50 -1.81
C PRO A 61 25.26 -3.90 -2.84
N ALA A 62 26.42 -3.24 -2.79
CA ALA A 62 27.57 -3.64 -3.59
C ALA A 62 27.93 -5.10 -3.29
N LYS A 63 28.34 -5.86 -4.31
CA LYS A 63 28.85 -7.23 -4.12
C LYS A 63 30.09 -7.14 -3.24
N LYS A 64 30.06 -7.75 -2.05
CA LYS A 64 31.26 -8.01 -1.25
C LYS A 64 31.96 -9.25 -1.83
N ASP A 65 33.29 -9.23 -1.86
CA ASP A 65 34.11 -10.32 -2.38
C ASP A 65 33.78 -11.65 -1.68
N ALA A 66 33.73 -12.73 -2.47
CA ALA A 66 33.09 -13.99 -2.12
C ALA A 66 33.81 -14.85 -1.06
N GLU A 67 34.97 -14.41 -0.56
CA GLU A 67 35.86 -15.26 0.24
C GLU A 67 35.81 -15.07 1.76
N LYS A 68 35.10 -14.06 2.30
CA LYS A 68 35.03 -13.87 3.77
C LYS A 68 33.60 -13.67 4.26
N ASP A 69 33.17 -14.60 5.14
CA ASP A 69 32.03 -14.48 6.06
C ASP A 69 30.62 -14.34 5.45
N ILE A 70 30.22 -15.34 4.66
CA ILE A 70 28.83 -15.53 4.22
C ILE A 70 27.89 -15.74 5.43
N PHE A 71 28.38 -16.36 6.51
CA PHE A 71 27.58 -16.76 7.68
C PHE A 71 27.48 -15.68 8.77
N ASP A 72 28.35 -14.68 8.79
CA ASP A 72 28.36 -13.62 9.81
C ASP A 72 27.59 -12.35 9.40
N SER A 73 27.02 -12.36 8.20
CA SER A 73 26.16 -11.28 7.73
C SER A 73 24.78 -11.37 8.40
N LYS A 74 24.66 -10.79 9.61
CA LYS A 74 23.36 -10.27 10.08
C LYS A 74 22.82 -9.40 8.97
N LYS A 75 21.85 -9.92 8.21
CA LYS A 75 21.11 -9.16 7.19
C LYS A 75 20.46 -7.99 7.91
N GLU A 76 21.14 -6.85 7.95
CA GLU A 76 20.59 -5.62 8.48
C GLU A 76 19.28 -5.37 7.75
N LYS A 77 18.18 -5.36 8.49
CA LYS A 77 16.88 -5.00 7.93
C LYS A 77 17.08 -3.60 7.35
N PRO A 78 16.84 -3.39 6.04
CA PRO A 78 17.02 -2.08 5.45
C PRO A 78 16.20 -1.07 6.25
N LYS A 79 16.88 -0.10 6.86
CA LYS A 79 16.20 1.01 7.55
C LYS A 79 15.30 1.71 6.54
N LEU A 80 14.10 2.06 6.95
CA LEU A 80 13.19 2.81 6.09
C LEU A 80 13.84 4.17 5.79
N SER A 81 13.96 4.55 4.51
CA SER A 81 14.47 5.87 4.19
C SER A 81 13.47 6.94 4.64
N GLU A 82 13.99 8.07 5.12
CA GLU A 82 13.17 9.20 5.59
C GLU A 82 12.21 9.70 4.50
N GLU A 83 12.68 9.70 3.25
CA GLU A 83 11.90 10.01 2.05
C GLU A 83 10.62 9.15 1.93
N ARG A 84 10.70 7.85 2.27
CA ARG A 84 9.52 6.95 2.21
C ARG A 84 8.53 7.24 3.32
N THR A 85 9.02 7.62 4.49
CA THR A 85 8.17 8.01 5.62
C THR A 85 7.43 9.32 5.31
N GLN A 86 8.11 10.29 4.71
CA GLN A 86 7.51 11.56 4.29
C GLN A 86 6.52 11.39 3.13
N ALA A 87 6.85 10.55 2.15
CA ALA A 87 5.91 10.19 1.09
C ALA A 87 4.64 9.53 1.66
N GLN A 88 4.81 8.62 2.63
CA GLN A 88 3.67 7.98 3.31
C GLN A 88 2.79 9.01 4.01
N SER A 89 3.37 9.92 4.81
CA SER A 89 2.58 10.90 5.55
C SER A 89 1.81 11.83 4.63
N THR A 90 2.42 12.24 3.51
CA THR A 90 1.80 13.13 2.52
C THR A 90 0.64 12.45 1.78
N VAL A 91 0.78 11.18 1.41
CA VAL A 91 -0.30 10.43 0.77
C VAL A 91 -1.42 10.12 1.77
N ASP A 92 -1.05 9.76 3.02
CA ASP A 92 -2.02 9.42 4.05
C ASP A 92 -2.89 10.61 4.44
N THR A 93 -2.37 11.85 4.46
CA THR A 93 -3.18 13.04 4.77
C THR A 93 -4.29 13.25 3.74
N VAL A 94 -3.97 13.10 2.45
CA VAL A 94 -4.94 13.21 1.35
C VAL A 94 -6.00 12.12 1.47
N VAL A 95 -5.59 10.86 1.64
CA VAL A 95 -6.54 9.74 1.70
C VAL A 95 -7.41 9.81 2.97
N LEU A 96 -6.85 10.23 4.09
CA LEU A 96 -7.63 10.43 5.32
C LEU A 96 -8.62 11.58 5.20
N ALA A 97 -8.28 12.65 4.45
CA ALA A 97 -9.22 13.72 4.15
C ALA A 97 -10.38 13.22 3.27
N ALA A 98 -10.08 12.44 2.22
CA ALA A 98 -11.09 11.81 1.38
C ALA A 98 -12.02 10.87 2.18
N ILE A 99 -11.46 10.05 3.07
CA ILE A 99 -12.26 9.16 3.94
C ILE A 99 -13.16 9.97 4.89
N LYS A 100 -12.68 11.12 5.40
CA LYS A 100 -13.45 12.01 6.28
C LYS A 100 -14.61 12.70 5.56
N ALA A 101 -14.41 13.08 4.30
CA ALA A 101 -15.42 13.74 3.49
C ALA A 101 -16.60 12.83 3.09
N ASN A 102 -16.40 11.50 3.13
CA ASN A 102 -17.47 10.55 2.85
C ASN A 102 -18.49 10.47 3.98
N ALA A 103 -19.78 10.34 3.64
CA ALA A 103 -20.88 10.20 4.61
C ALA A 103 -20.64 9.01 5.56
N ASP A 104 -20.13 7.90 5.03
CA ASP A 104 -19.84 6.68 5.78
C ASP A 104 -18.45 6.67 6.44
N SER A 105 -17.86 7.83 6.73
CA SER A 105 -16.49 7.96 7.23
C SER A 105 -16.19 7.06 8.44
N ARG A 106 -17.15 6.92 9.37
CA ARG A 106 -17.02 6.05 10.55
C ARG A 106 -16.95 4.57 10.17
N VAL A 107 -17.80 4.13 9.26
CA VAL A 107 -17.88 2.74 8.78
C VAL A 107 -16.64 2.41 7.95
N LEU A 108 -16.23 3.31 7.05
CA LEU A 108 -15.04 3.14 6.21
C LEU A 108 -13.74 2.98 7.01
N ARG A 109 -13.57 3.75 8.09
CA ARG A 109 -12.39 3.59 8.98
C ARG A 109 -12.36 2.20 9.62
N ARG A 110 -13.50 1.69 10.10
CA ARG A 110 -13.60 0.33 10.67
C ARG A 110 -13.41 -0.73 9.59
N TYR A 111 -13.97 -0.51 8.40
CA TYR A 111 -13.82 -1.38 7.25
C TYR A 111 -12.36 -1.56 6.84
N LEU A 112 -11.59 -0.46 6.74
CA LEU A 112 -10.17 -0.48 6.41
C LEU A 112 -9.29 -1.10 7.50
N LYS A 113 -9.64 -0.91 8.78
CA LYS A 113 -8.93 -1.50 9.92
C LYS A 113 -9.15 -3.01 10.03
N SER A 114 -10.33 -3.50 9.66
CA SER A 114 -10.66 -4.93 9.72
C SER A 114 -10.00 -5.75 8.60
N ARG A 115 -9.63 -7.00 8.92
CA ARG A 115 -9.08 -7.96 7.94
C ARG A 115 -10.23 -8.63 7.18
N PHE A 116 -10.03 -8.91 5.90
CA PHE A 116 -10.97 -9.73 5.12
C PHE A 116 -10.75 -11.20 5.50
N GLN A 117 -11.83 -11.89 5.80
CA GLN A 117 -11.86 -13.32 6.14
C GLN A 117 -13.16 -13.91 5.60
N LEU A 118 -13.11 -15.17 5.21
CA LEU A 118 -14.29 -15.95 4.89
C LEU A 118 -14.65 -16.78 6.12
N TRP A 119 -15.92 -16.73 6.50
CA TRP A 119 -16.47 -17.56 7.57
C TRP A 119 -17.14 -18.79 6.98
N ASN A 120 -17.33 -19.82 7.79
CA ASN A 120 -18.04 -21.02 7.38
C ASN A 120 -19.42 -20.65 6.83
N GLY A 121 -19.76 -21.16 5.65
CA GLY A 121 -21.02 -20.87 4.94
C GLY A 121 -20.95 -19.67 3.98
N VAL A 122 -19.92 -18.83 4.02
CA VAL A 122 -19.75 -17.72 3.07
C VAL A 122 -18.98 -18.18 1.84
N LEU A 123 -19.67 -18.27 0.70
CA LEU A 123 -19.10 -18.73 -0.57
C LEU A 123 -18.59 -17.54 -1.41
N PRO A 124 -17.32 -17.51 -1.84
CA PRO A 124 -16.74 -16.37 -2.57
C PRO A 124 -17.47 -16.00 -3.86
N HIS A 125 -17.94 -16.98 -4.63
CA HIS A 125 -18.65 -16.75 -5.89
C HIS A 125 -20.04 -16.12 -5.71
N LYS A 126 -20.60 -16.14 -4.49
CA LYS A 126 -21.86 -15.47 -4.16
C LYS A 126 -21.64 -14.05 -3.63
N LEU A 127 -20.41 -13.70 -3.25
CA LEU A 127 -20.09 -12.37 -2.78
C LEU A 127 -20.03 -11.40 -3.95
N LYS A 128 -20.67 -10.25 -3.78
CA LYS A 128 -20.51 -9.09 -4.66
C LYS A 128 -19.50 -8.17 -3.99
N PHE A 129 -18.34 -8.04 -4.62
CA PHE A 129 -17.27 -7.18 -4.12
C PHE A 129 -17.52 -5.74 -4.52
#